data_AF-A0A6J4KFS3-F1
#
_entry.id   AF-A0A6J4KFS3-F1
#
_cell.length_a   1.000
_cell.length_b   1.000
_cell.length_c   1.000
_cell.angle_alpha   90.00
_cell.angle_beta   90.00
_cell.angle_gamma   90.00
#
_symmetry.space_group_name_H-M   'P 1'
#
loop_
_entity.id
_entity.type
_entity.pdbx_description
1 polymer ?
#
loop_
_entity_poly.entity_id
_entity_poly.type
_entity_poly.pdbx_seq_one_letter_code
_entity_poly.pdbx_strand_id
1 'polypeptide(L)'
;MWTFPPRALGAKESGLAVLALFAEPDARGPRRTLHTLRYEAESLKGGKTRRADSLVEEGTVPPDRLDRIVDGMVRRLGGGMETPEVREVGGDPARWSRLLADLGGQA
;
A
#
# COMPACT_ATOMS: atom_id res chain seq x y z
N MET A 1 6.80 0.85 3.03
CA MET A 1 5.42 0.42 2.73
C MET A 1 4.55 0.84 3.87
N TRP A 2 3.37 1.37 3.56
CA TRP A 2 2.34 1.72 4.54
C TRP A 2 1.12 0.85 4.25
N THR A 3 0.64 0.12 5.26
CA THR A 3 -0.59 -0.67 5.19
C THR A 3 -1.60 -0.09 6.16
N PHE A 4 -2.79 0.21 5.67
CA PHE A 4 -3.85 0.80 6.47
C PHE A 4 -4.82 -0.31 6.91
N PRO A 5 -5.34 -0.26 8.15
CA PRO A 5 -6.39 -1.18 8.57
C PRO A 5 -7.55 -1.17 7.56
N PRO A 6 -8.04 -2.34 7.12
CA PRO A 6 -9.14 -2.40 6.18
C PRO A 6 -10.42 -1.87 6.82
N ARG A 7 -11.26 -1.23 6.02
CA ARG A 7 -12.58 -0.75 6.44
C ARG A 7 -13.63 -1.77 6.03
N ALA A 8 -14.31 -2.34 7.01
CA ALA A 8 -15.45 -3.23 6.79
C ALA A 8 -16.78 -2.48 6.95
N LEU A 9 -17.72 -2.72 6.04
CA LEU A 9 -19.10 -2.26 6.12
C LEU A 9 -20.04 -3.37 5.64
N GLY A 10 -20.61 -4.12 6.59
CA GLY A 10 -21.46 -5.26 6.30
C GLY A 10 -20.68 -6.38 5.59
N ALA A 11 -21.14 -6.78 4.41
CA ALA A 11 -20.48 -7.80 3.59
C ALA A 11 -19.30 -7.26 2.75
N LYS A 12 -19.05 -5.95 2.77
CA LYS A 12 -18.01 -5.30 1.98
C LYS A 12 -16.81 -4.92 2.83
N GLU A 13 -15.64 -5.01 2.26
CA GLU A 13 -14.36 -4.59 2.82
C GLU A 13 -13.59 -3.79 1.77
N SER A 14 -12.91 -2.73 2.19
CA SER A 14 -11.94 -2.03 1.35
C SER A 14 -10.65 -1.81 2.09
N GLY A 15 -9.55 -1.79 1.35
CA GLY A 15 -8.23 -1.52 1.93
C GLY A 15 -7.35 -0.68 1.03
N LEU A 16 -6.31 -0.14 1.67
CA LEU A 16 -5.34 0.74 1.08
C LEU A 16 -3.95 0.31 1.52
N ALA A 17 -3.01 0.31 0.58
CA ALA A 17 -1.60 0.27 0.87
C ALA A 17 -0.85 1.27 -0.02
N VAL A 18 0.25 1.81 0.50
CA VAL A 18 1.17 2.66 -0.25
C VAL A 18 2.53 1.97 -0.30
N LEU A 19 3.04 1.82 -1.51
CA LEU A 19 4.36 1.26 -1.79
C LEU A 19 5.29 2.39 -2.21
N ALA A 20 6.51 2.41 -1.67
CA ALA A 20 7.60 3.26 -2.15
C ALA A 20 8.67 2.33 -2.72
N LEU A 21 8.75 2.26 -4.04
CA LEU A 21 9.66 1.39 -4.76
C LEU A 21 10.95 2.12 -5.11
N PHE A 22 12.07 1.40 -5.18
CA PHE A 22 13.29 1.95 -5.74
C PHE A 22 13.07 2.33 -7.21
N ALA A 23 13.57 3.50 -7.58
CA ALA A 23 13.54 4.00 -8.94
C ALA A 23 14.96 4.39 -9.35
N GLU A 24 15.19 4.49 -10.65
CA GLU A 24 16.45 4.98 -11.19
C GLU A 24 16.77 6.37 -10.60
N PRO A 25 17.99 6.59 -10.10
CA PRO A 25 18.39 7.90 -9.60
C PRO A 25 18.37 8.93 -10.73
N ASP A 26 18.07 10.18 -10.38
CA ASP A 26 18.16 11.31 -11.31
C ASP A 26 19.34 12.23 -10.93
N ALA A 27 19.53 13.32 -11.67
CA ALA A 27 20.58 14.30 -11.41
C ALA A 27 20.52 14.93 -10.00
N ARG A 28 19.43 14.74 -9.25
CA ARG A 28 19.20 15.24 -7.90
C ARG A 28 19.37 14.14 -6.83
N GLY A 29 19.69 12.91 -7.23
CA GLY A 29 20.02 11.80 -6.32
C GLY A 29 19.03 10.63 -6.34
N PRO A 30 19.01 9.80 -5.28
CA PRO A 30 18.14 8.64 -5.19
C PRO A 30 16.66 8.99 -5.29
N ARG A 31 15.88 8.13 -5.95
CA ARG A 31 14.45 8.32 -6.16
C ARG A 31 13.63 7.14 -5.65
N ARG A 32 12.37 7.42 -5.35
CA ARG A 32 11.35 6.41 -5.04
C ARG A 32 10.09 6.68 -5.85
N THR A 33 9.55 5.65 -6.48
CA THR A 33 8.23 5.75 -7.12
C THR A 33 7.17 5.30 -6.13
N LEU A 34 6.19 6.16 -5.89
CA LEU A 34 5.05 5.86 -5.04
C LEU A 34 3.97 5.16 -5.85
N HIS A 35 3.42 4.08 -5.30
CA HIS A 35 2.24 3.43 -5.83
C HIS A 35 1.19 3.31 -4.74
N THR A 36 -0.06 3.52 -5.11
CA THR A 36 -1.22 3.25 -4.29
C THR A 36 -1.86 1.95 -4.75
N LEU A 37 -1.99 0.99 -3.83
CA LEU A 37 -2.79 -0.22 -4.02
C LEU A 37 -4.10 -0.05 -3.27
N ARG A 38 -5.22 -0.17 -3.98
CA ARG A 38 -6.58 -0.22 -3.42
C ARG A 38 -7.19 -1.56 -3.72
N TYR A 39 -7.98 -2.08 -2.78
CA TYR A 39 -8.85 -3.21 -3.06
C TYR A 39 -10.25 -2.99 -2.50
N GLU A 40 -11.20 -3.63 -3.15
CA GLU A 40 -12.55 -3.84 -2.66
C GLU A 40 -12.85 -5.34 -2.67
N ALA A 41 -13.42 -5.84 -1.60
CA ALA A 41 -13.87 -7.22 -1.45
C ALA A 41 -15.32 -7.25 -0.97
N GLU A 42 -16.10 -8.19 -1.50
CA GLU A 42 -17.49 -8.43 -1.11
C GLU A 42 -17.70 -9.92 -0.85
N SER A 43 -18.17 -10.24 0.36
CA SER A 43 -18.60 -11.58 0.74
C SER A 43 -19.95 -11.88 0.10
N LEU A 44 -19.99 -12.91 -0.73
CA LEU A 44 -21.18 -13.39 -1.42
C LEU A 44 -21.77 -14.62 -0.71
N LYS A 45 -23.00 -15.00 -1.10
CA LYS A 45 -23.64 -16.22 -0.62
C LYS A 45 -22.80 -17.46 -0.94
N GLY A 46 -22.79 -18.42 -0.01
CA GLY A 46 -22.08 -19.69 -0.17
C GLY A 46 -20.56 -19.59 0.02
N GLY A 47 -20.08 -18.59 0.78
CA GLY A 47 -18.67 -18.47 1.14
C GLY A 47 -17.75 -17.98 0.03
N LYS A 48 -18.30 -17.44 -1.07
CA LYS A 48 -17.52 -16.88 -2.18
C LYS A 48 -17.16 -15.43 -1.88
N THR A 49 -16.02 -14.98 -2.39
CA THR A 49 -15.59 -13.57 -2.30
C THR A 49 -15.43 -13.01 -3.70
N ARG A 50 -16.05 -11.86 -3.98
CA ARG A 50 -15.73 -11.04 -5.15
C ARG A 50 -14.68 -10.03 -4.74
N ARG A 51 -13.60 -9.92 -5.50
CA ARG A 51 -12.51 -8.97 -5.25
C ARG A 51 -12.19 -8.19 -6.50
N ALA A 52 -11.90 -6.91 -6.34
CA ALA A 52 -11.29 -6.06 -7.34
C ALA A 52 -10.13 -5.29 -6.69
N ASP A 53 -9.02 -5.14 -7.41
CA ASP A 53 -7.89 -4.33 -6.97
C ASP A 53 -7.47 -3.35 -8.07
N SER A 54 -6.87 -2.24 -7.65
CA SER A 54 -6.26 -1.27 -8.54
C SER A 54 -4.92 -0.82 -7.98
N LEU A 55 -3.93 -0.79 -8.86
CA LEU A 55 -2.58 -0.30 -8.57
C LEU A 55 -2.35 0.94 -9.43
N VAL A 56 -2.05 2.06 -8.78
CA VAL A 56 -1.86 3.35 -9.44
C VAL A 56 -0.50 3.91 -9.08
N GLU A 57 0.28 4.31 -10.08
CA GLU A 57 1.50 5.09 -9.86
C GLU A 57 1.13 6.55 -9.57
N GLU A 58 1.61 7.07 -8.43
CA GLU A 58 1.33 8.42 -7.96
C GLU A 58 2.45 9.41 -8.31
N GLY A 59 3.61 8.87 -8.70
CA GLY A 59 4.78 9.60 -9.16
C GLY A 59 6.03 9.36 -8.34
N THR A 60 7.12 10.01 -8.76
CA THR A 60 8.47 9.77 -8.24
C THR A 60 8.93 10.91 -7.36
N VAL A 61 9.48 10.59 -6.19
CA VAL A 61 9.85 11.56 -5.13
C VAL A 61 11.23 11.24 -4.56
N PRO A 62 11.93 12.20 -3.94
CA PRO A 62 13.16 11.91 -3.22
C PRO A 62 12.84 11.25 -1.86
N PRO A 63 13.72 10.38 -1.33
CA PRO A 63 13.44 9.53 -0.17
C PRO A 63 13.23 10.32 1.12
N ASP A 64 13.91 11.45 1.29
CA ASP A 64 13.81 12.36 2.45
C ASP A 64 12.42 13.01 2.59
N ARG A 65 11.58 12.91 1.55
CA ARG A 65 10.22 13.51 1.53
C ARG A 65 9.10 12.49 1.61
N LEU A 66 9.41 11.19 1.71
CA LEU A 66 8.42 10.12 1.64
C LEU A 66 7.30 10.31 2.67
N ASP A 67 7.64 10.39 3.97
CA ASP A 67 6.64 10.45 5.04
C ASP A 67 5.69 11.62 4.84
N ARG A 68 6.23 12.81 4.56
CA ARG A 68 5.42 14.02 4.31
C ARG A 68 4.48 13.86 3.11
N ILE A 69 4.95 13.24 2.03
CA ILE A 69 4.15 13.05 0.82
C ILE A 69 3.08 12.00 1.04
N VAL A 70 3.42 10.90 1.71
CA VAL A 70 2.47 9.85 2.08
C VAL A 70 1.40 10.41 3.01
N ASP A 71 1.75 11.17 4.04
CA ASP A 71 0.77 11.83 4.91
C ASP A 71 -0.21 12.71 4.14
N GLY A 72 0.31 13.53 3.22
CA GLY A 72 -0.52 14.38 2.35
C GLY A 72 -1.40 13.58 1.38
N MET A 73 -0.94 12.42 0.93
CA MET A 73 -1.68 11.50 0.08
C MET A 73 -2.79 10.79 0.85
N VAL A 74 -2.50 10.26 2.05
CA VAL A 74 -3.46 9.59 2.94
C VAL A 74 -4.63 10.51 3.29
N ARG A 75 -4.33 11.76 3.67
CA ARG A 75 -5.36 12.77 3.95
C ARG A 75 -6.30 13.03 2.77
N ARG A 76 -5.79 12.94 1.54
CA ARG A 76 -6.58 13.11 0.30
C ARG A 76 -7.37 11.86 -0.08
N LEU A 77 -6.78 10.69 0.09
CA LEU A 77 -7.33 9.41 -0.37
C LEU A 77 -8.40 8.84 0.56
N GLY A 78 -8.40 9.23 1.85
CA GLY A 78 -9.40 8.75 2.79
C GLY A 78 -9.27 9.47 4.13
N GLY A 79 -9.99 10.58 4.28
CA GLY A 79 -10.11 11.28 5.55
C GLY A 79 -10.48 10.30 6.68
N GLY A 80 -9.73 10.36 7.79
CA GLY A 80 -9.99 9.55 8.98
C GLY A 80 -9.59 8.08 8.89
N MET A 81 -8.59 7.71 8.09
CA MET A 81 -7.96 6.39 8.22
C MET A 81 -7.17 6.32 9.52
N GLU A 82 -7.21 5.16 10.19
CA GLU A 82 -6.36 4.86 11.33
C GLU A 82 -4.87 4.89 10.94
N THR A 83 -4.00 5.00 11.94
CA THR A 83 -2.55 5.06 11.73
C THR A 83 -2.07 3.84 10.95
N PRO A 84 -1.35 4.03 9.82
CA PRO A 84 -0.83 2.91 9.06
C PRO A 84 0.24 2.16 9.83
N GLU A 85 0.34 0.87 9.58
CA GLU A 85 1.55 0.12 9.89
C GLU A 85 2.60 0.40 8.82
N VAL A 86 3.81 0.78 9.25
CA VAL A 86 4.92 1.13 8.35
C VAL A 86 5.98 0.05 8.42
N ARG A 87 6.32 -0.53 7.26
CA ARG A 87 7.36 -1.56 7.13
C ARG A 87 8.34 -1.22 6.02
N GLU A 88 9.63 -1.46 6.27
CA GLU A 88 10.71 -1.31 5.29
C GLU A 88 11.33 -2.67 4.94
N VAL A 89 11.43 -2.93 3.64
CA VAL A 89 11.95 -4.20 3.08
C VAL A 89 13.35 -4.01 2.49
N GLY A 90 13.76 -2.78 2.20
CA GLY A 90 15.10 -2.48 1.67
C GLY A 90 15.40 -3.08 0.29
N GLY A 91 14.39 -3.59 -0.42
CA GLY A 91 14.57 -4.28 -1.71
C GLY A 91 15.02 -5.73 -1.57
N ASP A 92 15.04 -6.29 -0.36
CA ASP A 92 15.39 -7.68 -0.09
C ASP A 92 14.19 -8.61 -0.42
N PRO A 93 14.33 -9.51 -1.41
CA PRO A 93 13.24 -10.41 -1.79
C PRO A 93 12.81 -11.36 -0.67
N ALA A 94 13.72 -11.81 0.19
CA ALA A 94 13.38 -12.71 1.30
C ALA A 94 12.55 -11.99 2.36
N ARG A 95 12.88 -10.73 2.65
CA ARG A 95 12.08 -9.87 3.53
C ARG A 95 10.71 -9.57 2.92
N TRP A 96 10.64 -9.40 1.59
CA TRP A 96 9.37 -9.21 0.88
C TRP A 96 8.48 -10.45 1.01
N SER A 97 8.99 -11.64 0.71
CA SER A 97 8.24 -12.89 0.85
C SER A 97 7.74 -13.13 2.27
N ARG A 98 8.60 -12.87 3.27
CA ARG A 98 8.21 -12.98 4.69
C ARG A 98 7.09 -11.99 5.05
N LEU A 99 7.21 -10.76 4.59
CA LEU A 99 6.20 -9.74 4.79
C LEU A 99 4.85 -10.17 4.19
N LEU A 100 4.84 -10.71 2.96
CA LEU A 100 3.61 -11.20 2.35
C LEU A 100 3.01 -12.35 3.14
N ALA A 101 3.83 -13.28 3.64
CA ALA A 101 3.37 -14.39 4.49
C ALA A 101 2.75 -13.88 5.81
N ASP A 102 3.37 -12.91 6.47
CA ASP A 102 2.86 -12.30 7.71
C ASP A 102 1.50 -11.61 7.49
N LEU A 103 1.26 -11.08 6.27
CA LEU A 103 0.00 -10.47 5.87
C LEU A 103 -1.05 -11.48 5.38
N GLY A 104 -0.76 -12.78 5.45
CA GLY A 104 -1.66 -13.84 4.99
C GLY A 104 -1.64 -14.07 3.47
N GLY A 105 -0.69 -13.49 2.74
CA GLY A 105 -0.40 -13.83 1.36
C GLY A 105 0.29 -15.20 1.25
N GLN A 106 0.01 -15.95 0.18
CA GLN A 106 0.83 -17.09 -0.19
C GLN A 106 1.95 -16.61 -1.11
N ALA A 107 3.20 -16.94 -0.76
CA ALA A 107 4.40 -16.60 -1.53
C ALA A 107 4.54 -17.47 -2.79
#